data_AF-A0A1F5Y0K7-F1
#
_entry.id   AF-A0A1F5Y0K7-F1
#
_cell.length_a   1.000
_cell.length_b   1.000
_cell.length_c   1.000
_cell.angle_alpha   90.00
_cell.angle_beta   90.00
_cell.angle_gamma   90.00
#
_symmetry.space_group_name_H-M   'P 1'
#
loop_
_entity.id
_entity.type
_entity.pdbx_description
1 polymer ?
#
loop_
_entity_poly.entity_id
_entity_poly.type
_entity_poly.pdbx_seq_one_letter_code
_entity_poly.pdbx_strand_id
1 'polypeptide(L)'
;MEQFGQFREKLAEELKEAPKEDRKEVLDKAKQTPEYWQSRTEKLKERQSEEKIDNGLGVLLKKKTLYHGSGISGIEKFNEAEEDTVGNGVYFTSEARGAIGYAHRRSRRSKEANPVIYECSVEDIKLCDLRKGENAKKVLDGFRTVLVEKVKDDKLPWYYKEQLQKAIDGIKAGIIGFKNLREATFSTGKFFSNYIKSLGYDGLIALEGGEGNDVGDHDTYLIFDPEKVKINSEQKISK
;
A
#
# COMPACT_ATOMS: atom_id res chain seq x y z
N MET A 1 -2.66 12.63 -18.95
CA MET A 1 -3.73 11.74 -19.45
C MET A 1 -3.54 11.37 -20.92
N GLU A 2 -3.22 12.32 -21.81
CA GLU A 2 -3.05 12.05 -23.26
C GLU A 2 -2.00 10.98 -23.60
N GLN A 3 -0.86 10.94 -22.91
CA GLN A 3 0.22 9.96 -23.19
C GLN A 3 -0.18 8.48 -22.99
N PHE A 4 -1.09 8.18 -22.06
CA PHE A 4 -1.49 6.79 -21.78
C PHE A 4 -2.60 6.30 -22.70
N GLY A 5 -3.48 7.19 -23.16
CA GLY A 5 -4.43 6.89 -24.24
C GLY A 5 -3.69 6.48 -25.51
N GLN A 6 -2.66 7.25 -25.87
CA GLN A 6 -1.79 6.95 -27.01
C GLN A 6 -1.07 5.60 -26.89
N PHE A 7 -0.62 5.19 -25.70
CA PHE A 7 -0.02 3.86 -25.51
C PHE A 7 -1.01 2.73 -25.83
N ARG A 8 -2.27 2.86 -25.40
CA ARG A 8 -3.29 1.82 -25.64
C ARG A 8 -3.63 1.69 -27.11
N GLU A 9 -3.80 2.83 -27.77
CA GLU A 9 -4.13 2.87 -29.19
C GLU A 9 -3.01 2.23 -30.00
N LYS A 10 -1.76 2.59 -29.71
CA LYS A 10 -0.57 1.97 -30.33
C LYS A 10 -0.49 0.47 -30.07
N LEU A 11 -0.65 0.03 -28.82
CA LEU A 11 -0.61 -1.40 -28.50
C LEU A 11 -1.77 -2.17 -29.17
N ALA A 12 -2.95 -1.56 -29.28
CA ALA A 12 -4.09 -2.17 -29.96
C ALA A 12 -3.85 -2.27 -31.48
N GLU A 13 -3.23 -1.25 -32.09
CA GLU A 13 -2.82 -1.25 -33.49
C GLU A 13 -1.75 -2.32 -33.75
N GLU A 14 -0.69 -2.36 -32.93
CA GLU A 14 0.37 -3.36 -33.01
C GLU A 14 -0.18 -4.79 -32.89
N LEU A 15 -1.11 -5.03 -31.95
CA LEU A 15 -1.77 -6.33 -31.82
C LEU A 15 -2.70 -6.66 -33.00
N LYS A 16 -3.27 -5.66 -33.66
CA LYS A 16 -4.14 -5.85 -34.82
C LYS A 16 -3.33 -6.22 -36.06
N GLU A 17 -2.18 -5.58 -36.24
CA GLU A 17 -1.24 -5.79 -37.34
C GLU A 17 -0.40 -7.06 -37.18
N ALA A 18 -0.10 -7.46 -35.94
CA ALA A 18 0.66 -8.68 -35.66
C ALA A 18 -0.07 -9.96 -36.10
N PRO A 19 0.66 -10.94 -36.67
CA PRO A 19 0.17 -12.30 -36.87
C PRO A 19 -0.41 -12.88 -35.58
N LYS A 20 -1.43 -13.73 -35.70
CA LYS A 20 -2.20 -14.20 -34.53
C LYS A 20 -1.32 -14.96 -33.53
N GLU A 21 -0.35 -15.71 -34.04
CA GLU A 21 0.68 -16.43 -33.30
C GLU A 21 1.59 -15.51 -32.46
N ASP A 22 1.88 -14.30 -32.94
CA ASP A 22 2.84 -13.37 -32.32
C ASP A 22 2.20 -12.44 -31.29
N ARG A 23 0.87 -12.26 -31.35
CA ARG A 23 0.13 -11.35 -30.44
C ARG A 23 0.38 -11.63 -28.96
N LYS A 24 0.59 -12.89 -28.61
CA LYS A 24 0.91 -13.27 -27.22
C LYS A 24 2.25 -12.67 -26.80
N GLU A 25 3.27 -12.81 -27.64
CA GLU A 25 4.60 -12.28 -27.36
C GLU A 25 4.60 -10.75 -27.28
N VAL A 26 3.90 -10.08 -28.20
CA VAL A 26 3.71 -8.61 -28.18
C VAL A 26 3.10 -8.17 -26.85
N LEU A 27 2.03 -8.85 -26.42
CA LEU A 27 1.37 -8.53 -25.16
C LEU A 27 2.26 -8.82 -23.93
N ASP A 28 3.02 -9.92 -23.95
CA ASP A 28 3.90 -10.29 -22.84
C ASP A 28 5.13 -9.38 -22.75
N LYS A 29 5.57 -8.76 -23.85
CA LYS A 29 6.54 -7.65 -23.85
C LYS A 29 5.93 -6.38 -23.28
N ALA A 30 4.73 -6.00 -23.73
CA ALA A 30 4.05 -4.82 -23.23
C ALA A 30 3.82 -4.88 -21.70
N LYS A 31 3.43 -6.04 -21.16
CA LYS A 31 3.26 -6.25 -19.71
C LYS A 31 4.53 -6.04 -18.88
N GLN A 32 5.71 -6.03 -19.49
CA GLN A 32 6.96 -5.77 -18.77
C GLN A 32 7.20 -4.27 -18.56
N THR A 33 6.38 -3.39 -19.17
CA THR A 33 6.59 -1.94 -19.12
C THR A 33 5.65 -1.24 -18.14
N PRO A 34 6.09 -0.13 -17.51
CA PRO A 34 5.24 0.68 -16.62
C PRO A 34 4.00 1.26 -17.31
N GLU A 35 4.08 1.60 -18.60
CA GLU A 35 2.99 2.20 -19.37
C GLU A 35 1.78 1.27 -19.49
N TYR A 36 2.03 -0.03 -19.69
CA TYR A 36 0.97 -1.05 -19.71
C TYR A 36 0.22 -1.08 -18.39
N TRP A 37 0.96 -1.14 -17.27
CA TRP A 37 0.36 -1.24 -15.95
C TRP A 37 -0.37 0.02 -15.54
N GLN A 38 0.18 1.21 -15.81
CA GLN A 38 -0.55 2.46 -15.54
C GLN A 38 -1.84 2.53 -16.36
N SER A 39 -1.79 2.16 -17.64
CA SER A 39 -2.98 2.12 -18.50
C SER A 39 -4.05 1.14 -18.01
N ARG A 40 -3.60 0.00 -17.47
CA ARG A 40 -4.46 -0.99 -16.82
C ARG A 40 -5.10 -0.43 -15.56
N THR A 41 -4.33 0.21 -14.70
CA THR A 41 -4.82 0.88 -13.47
C THR A 41 -5.92 1.90 -13.78
N GLU A 42 -5.72 2.80 -14.76
CA GLU A 42 -6.72 3.82 -15.11
C GLU A 42 -8.07 3.20 -15.54
N LYS A 43 -8.04 2.12 -16.32
CA LYS A 43 -9.26 1.40 -16.72
C LYS A 43 -9.96 0.69 -15.56
N LEU A 44 -9.20 0.26 -14.56
CA LEU A 44 -9.75 -0.40 -13.38
C LEU A 44 -10.37 0.61 -12.41
N LYS A 45 -9.78 1.80 -12.26
CA LYS A 45 -10.32 2.89 -11.43
C LYS A 45 -11.75 3.25 -11.80
N GLU A 46 -12.08 3.29 -13.10
CA GLU A 46 -13.45 3.55 -13.58
C GLU A 46 -14.50 2.55 -13.07
N ARG A 47 -14.07 1.38 -12.59
CA ARG A 47 -14.95 0.26 -12.20
C ARG A 47 -14.89 -0.05 -10.71
N GLN A 48 -14.17 0.75 -9.93
CA GLN A 48 -13.92 0.49 -8.51
C GLN A 48 -14.45 1.65 -7.68
N SER A 49 -15.38 1.36 -6.77
CA SER A 49 -15.98 2.35 -5.88
C SER A 49 -15.52 2.13 -4.44
N GLU A 50 -15.23 3.23 -3.76
CA GLU A 50 -15.04 3.27 -2.31
C GLU A 50 -16.32 3.84 -1.67
N GLU A 51 -16.99 3.05 -0.85
CA GLU A 51 -18.17 3.50 -0.13
C GLU A 51 -17.74 4.07 1.22
N LYS A 52 -18.06 5.35 1.50
CA LYS A 52 -17.75 5.96 2.80
C LYS A 52 -18.65 5.37 3.88
N ILE A 53 -18.05 4.91 4.97
CA ILE A 53 -18.74 4.38 6.15
C ILE A 53 -18.29 5.14 7.40
N ASP A 54 -18.96 4.92 8.55
CA ASP A 54 -18.55 5.45 9.85
C ASP A 54 -18.34 6.97 9.87
N ASN A 55 -19.28 7.70 9.26
CA ASN A 55 -19.23 9.15 9.08
C ASN A 55 -17.99 9.64 8.31
N GLY A 56 -17.47 8.80 7.40
CA GLY A 56 -16.31 9.10 6.57
C GLY A 56 -14.96 8.80 7.21
N LEU A 57 -14.93 8.22 8.42
CA LEU A 57 -13.70 7.67 9.02
C LEU A 57 -13.25 6.38 8.32
N GLY A 58 -14.21 5.60 7.84
CA GLY A 58 -13.96 4.36 7.14
C GLY A 58 -14.33 4.41 5.66
N VAL A 59 -13.78 3.48 4.91
CA VAL A 59 -14.24 3.11 3.57
C VAL A 59 -14.48 1.60 3.48
N LEU A 60 -15.58 1.22 2.85
CA LEU A 60 -15.87 -0.16 2.47
C LEU A 60 -15.43 -0.37 1.03
N LEU A 61 -14.55 -1.34 0.83
CA LEU A 61 -14.12 -1.79 -0.49
C LEU A 61 -14.88 -3.06 -0.84
N LYS A 62 -15.92 -2.94 -1.67
CA LYS A 62 -16.66 -4.10 -2.19
C LYS A 62 -15.77 -5.01 -3.02
N LYS A 63 -15.01 -4.40 -3.93
CA LYS A 63 -13.97 -5.05 -4.71
C LYS A 63 -12.99 -4.00 -5.19
N LYS A 64 -11.69 -4.20 -4.93
CA LYS A 64 -10.64 -3.29 -5.39
C LYS A 64 -9.43 -4.07 -5.88
N THR A 65 -8.80 -3.58 -6.94
CA THR A 65 -7.50 -4.05 -7.40
C THR A 65 -6.42 -3.18 -6.78
N LEU A 66 -5.40 -3.82 -6.23
CA LEU A 66 -4.27 -3.18 -5.58
C LEU A 66 -2.97 -3.80 -6.12
N TYR A 67 -1.86 -3.06 -6.00
CA TYR A 67 -0.57 -3.47 -6.53
C TYR A 67 0.47 -3.62 -5.43
N HIS A 68 1.28 -4.67 -5.51
CA HIS A 68 2.43 -4.91 -4.64
C HIS A 68 3.69 -5.08 -5.48
N GLY A 69 4.73 -4.30 -5.18
CA GLY A 69 6.03 -4.42 -5.83
C GLY A 69 7.00 -5.27 -5.02
N SER A 70 7.64 -6.27 -5.60
CA SER A 70 8.60 -7.12 -4.90
C SER A 70 9.88 -7.34 -5.71
N GLY A 71 10.95 -7.70 -5.01
CA GLY A 71 12.15 -8.29 -5.63
C GLY A 71 12.07 -9.82 -5.71
N ILE A 72 11.00 -10.43 -5.21
CA ILE A 72 10.82 -11.88 -5.11
C ILE A 72 9.66 -12.29 -6.03
N SER A 73 9.93 -13.26 -6.90
CA SER A 73 8.94 -13.93 -7.77
C SER A 73 8.34 -15.17 -7.11
N GLY A 74 7.18 -15.63 -7.58
CA GLY A 74 6.56 -16.87 -7.14
C GLY A 74 5.91 -16.81 -5.75
N ILE A 75 5.50 -15.62 -5.30
CA ILE A 75 4.77 -15.49 -4.04
C ILE A 75 3.36 -16.09 -4.22
N GLU A 76 3.09 -17.19 -3.54
CA GLU A 76 1.76 -17.82 -3.53
C GLU A 76 0.82 -17.23 -2.47
N LYS A 77 1.41 -16.78 -1.35
CA LYS A 77 0.72 -16.14 -0.23
C LYS A 77 1.61 -15.05 0.37
N PHE A 78 1.00 -13.94 0.73
CA PHE A 78 1.71 -12.89 1.47
C PHE A 78 1.84 -13.26 2.94
N ASN A 79 2.96 -12.86 3.53
CA ASN A 79 3.15 -12.79 4.98
C ASN A 79 3.04 -11.33 5.42
N GLU A 80 2.84 -11.11 6.72
CA GLU A 80 2.97 -9.78 7.32
C GLU A 80 4.37 -9.21 7.01
N ALA A 81 4.45 -7.91 6.75
CA ALA A 81 5.72 -7.24 6.50
C ALA A 81 6.64 -7.30 7.73
N GLU A 82 7.95 -7.44 7.49
CA GLU A 82 8.97 -7.39 8.54
C GLU A 82 9.37 -5.95 8.91
N GLU A 83 9.18 -5.00 7.97
CA GLU A 83 9.42 -3.56 8.17
C GLU A 83 8.09 -2.80 8.11
N ASP A 84 7.60 -2.36 9.28
CA ASP A 84 6.35 -1.62 9.42
C ASP A 84 6.58 -0.11 9.26
N THR A 85 5.93 0.52 8.28
CA THR A 85 5.94 1.98 8.09
C THR A 85 4.77 2.69 8.74
N VAL A 86 3.55 2.14 8.66
CA VAL A 86 2.30 2.73 9.16
C VAL A 86 1.45 1.72 9.92
N GLY A 87 1.99 0.52 10.15
CA GLY A 87 1.34 -0.57 10.87
C GLY A 87 1.88 -1.92 10.40
N ASN A 88 1.42 -2.97 11.06
CA ASN A 88 1.72 -4.34 10.69
C ASN A 88 0.64 -4.93 9.76
N GLY A 89 1.07 -5.54 8.65
CA GLY A 89 0.21 -6.17 7.65
C GLY A 89 0.87 -6.30 6.28
N VAL A 90 0.08 -6.44 5.22
CA VAL A 90 0.54 -6.50 3.82
C VAL A 90 0.29 -5.16 3.14
N TYR A 91 1.33 -4.66 2.50
CA TYR A 91 1.40 -3.33 1.89
C TYR A 91 1.09 -3.35 0.41
N PHE A 92 0.15 -2.49 0.00
CA PHE A 92 -0.20 -2.25 -1.39
C PHE A 92 -0.36 -0.77 -1.69
N THR A 93 -0.41 -0.44 -2.97
CA THR A 93 -0.82 0.87 -3.46
C THR A 93 -1.90 0.71 -4.53
N SER A 94 -2.72 1.74 -4.76
CA SER A 94 -3.66 1.73 -5.89
C SER A 94 -2.98 2.03 -7.23
N GLU A 95 -1.75 2.56 -7.21
CA GLU A 95 -1.01 2.96 -8.40
C GLU A 95 0.06 1.94 -8.77
N ALA A 96 -0.04 1.35 -9.96
CA ALA A 96 0.97 0.39 -10.41
C ALA A 96 2.36 1.00 -10.51
N ARG A 97 2.48 2.28 -10.87
CA ARG A 97 3.77 2.98 -10.91
C ARG A 97 4.48 2.98 -9.56
N GLY A 98 3.77 3.23 -8.46
CA GLY A 98 4.34 3.19 -7.11
C GLY A 98 4.84 1.79 -6.77
N ALA A 99 4.04 0.77 -7.06
CA ALA A 99 4.42 -0.63 -6.87
C ALA A 99 5.66 -1.00 -7.71
N ILE A 100 5.75 -0.58 -8.97
CA ILE A 100 6.93 -0.81 -9.81
C ILE A 100 8.17 -0.15 -9.19
N GLY A 101 8.05 1.09 -8.72
CA GLY A 101 9.12 1.77 -7.97
C GLY A 101 9.64 0.94 -6.79
N TYR A 102 8.73 0.38 -5.99
CA TYR A 102 9.09 -0.54 -4.90
C TYR A 102 9.77 -1.82 -5.40
N ALA A 103 9.29 -2.40 -6.50
CA ALA A 103 9.87 -3.61 -7.08
C ALA A 103 11.34 -3.38 -7.48
N HIS A 104 11.65 -2.27 -8.16
CA HIS A 104 13.02 -1.92 -8.53
C HIS A 104 13.89 -1.64 -7.30
N ARG A 105 13.38 -0.87 -6.32
CA ARG A 105 14.11 -0.54 -5.10
C ARG A 105 14.47 -1.80 -4.31
N ARG A 106 13.54 -2.75 -4.20
CA ARG A 106 13.73 -4.03 -3.50
C ARG A 106 14.66 -4.95 -4.29
N SER A 107 14.54 -5.01 -5.63
CA SER A 107 15.42 -5.84 -6.44
C SER A 107 16.88 -5.37 -6.42
N ARG A 108 17.15 -4.07 -6.24
CA ARG A 108 18.53 -3.56 -6.08
C ARG A 108 19.25 -4.09 -4.83
N ARG A 109 18.52 -4.59 -3.83
CA ARG A 109 19.10 -5.16 -2.59
C ARG A 109 19.66 -6.57 -2.79
N SER A 110 19.35 -7.26 -3.88
CA SER A 110 19.85 -8.60 -4.19
C SER A 110 20.23 -8.73 -5.67
N LYS A 111 21.43 -9.23 -5.98
CA LYS A 111 21.91 -9.35 -7.37
C LYS A 111 21.08 -10.29 -8.24
N GLU A 112 20.36 -11.23 -7.62
CA GLU A 112 19.56 -12.25 -8.30
C GLU A 112 18.07 -11.90 -8.37
N ALA A 113 17.66 -10.80 -7.72
CA ALA A 113 16.27 -10.35 -7.72
C ALA A 113 15.93 -9.66 -9.04
N ASN A 114 14.80 -10.05 -9.62
CA ASN A 114 14.15 -9.32 -10.71
C ASN A 114 12.98 -8.53 -10.12
N PRO A 115 12.73 -7.29 -10.58
CA PRO A 115 11.57 -6.55 -10.13
C PRO A 115 10.29 -7.25 -10.63
N VAL A 116 9.36 -7.46 -9.72
CA VAL A 116 8.07 -8.12 -9.98
C VAL A 116 6.95 -7.23 -9.44
N ILE A 117 5.90 -7.07 -10.25
CA ILE A 117 4.63 -6.50 -9.78
C ILE A 117 3.62 -7.62 -9.61
N TYR A 118 2.88 -7.55 -8.51
CA TYR A 118 1.72 -8.40 -8.25
C TYR A 118 0.46 -7.55 -8.35
N GLU A 119 -0.49 -8.01 -9.16
CA GLU A 119 -1.85 -7.49 -9.16
C GLU A 119 -2.68 -8.32 -8.20
N CYS A 120 -3.25 -7.66 -7.20
CA CYS A 120 -3.99 -8.28 -6.12
C CYS A 120 -5.41 -7.75 -6.08
N SER A 121 -6.33 -8.51 -5.48
CA SER A 121 -7.68 -8.03 -5.18
C SER A 121 -8.04 -8.27 -3.74
N VAL A 122 -8.82 -7.32 -3.22
CA VAL A 122 -9.49 -7.39 -1.92
C VAL A 122 -10.98 -7.22 -2.13
N GLU A 123 -11.79 -7.91 -1.34
CA GLU A 123 -13.25 -7.93 -1.46
C GLU A 123 -13.90 -7.84 -0.08
N ASP A 124 -14.98 -7.05 0.02
CA ASP A 124 -15.75 -6.78 1.24
C ASP A 124 -14.90 -6.45 2.49
N ILE A 125 -13.90 -5.57 2.34
CA ILE A 125 -13.05 -5.12 3.45
C ILE A 125 -13.36 -3.70 3.92
N LYS A 126 -13.31 -3.47 5.23
CA LYS A 126 -13.44 -2.14 5.84
C LYS A 126 -12.06 -1.58 6.17
N LEU A 127 -11.74 -0.42 5.62
CA LEU A 127 -10.46 0.25 5.87
C LEU A 127 -10.67 1.57 6.59
N CYS A 128 -9.80 1.86 7.55
CA CYS A 128 -9.73 3.18 8.19
C CYS A 128 -9.05 4.17 7.23
N ASP A 129 -9.74 5.23 6.80
CA ASP A 129 -9.22 6.21 5.83
C ASP A 129 -8.48 7.35 6.53
N LEU A 130 -7.15 7.27 6.55
CA LEU A 130 -6.25 8.25 7.15
C LEU A 130 -5.68 9.25 6.13
N ARG A 131 -6.17 9.26 4.89
CA ARG A 131 -5.71 10.22 3.87
C ARG A 131 -6.10 11.66 4.19
N LYS A 132 -7.09 11.85 5.07
CA LYS A 132 -7.55 13.17 5.53
C LYS A 132 -6.99 13.52 6.89
N GLY A 133 -6.54 14.76 7.06
CA GLY A 133 -5.99 15.26 8.31
C GLY A 133 -6.94 15.14 9.51
N GLU A 134 -8.25 15.38 9.31
CA GLU A 134 -9.27 15.25 10.34
C GLU A 134 -9.44 13.81 10.87
N ASN A 135 -9.44 12.82 9.97
CA ASN A 135 -9.53 11.41 10.32
C ASN A 135 -8.27 10.94 11.03
N ALA A 136 -7.10 11.28 10.47
CA ALA A 136 -5.81 10.95 11.07
C ALA A 136 -5.68 11.53 12.49
N LYS A 137 -6.08 12.80 12.69
CA LYS A 137 -6.09 13.41 14.02
C LYS A 137 -6.97 12.64 15.00
N LYS A 138 -8.22 12.33 14.63
CA LYS A 138 -9.15 11.58 15.47
C LYS A 138 -8.57 10.22 15.89
N VAL A 139 -7.96 9.51 14.93
CA VAL A 139 -7.34 8.20 15.17
C VAL A 139 -6.11 8.32 16.05
N LEU A 140 -5.21 9.27 15.77
CA LEU A 140 -4.01 9.51 16.56
C LEU A 140 -4.34 9.94 18.00
N ASP A 141 -5.37 10.76 18.20
CA ASP A 141 -5.82 11.15 19.54
C ASP A 141 -6.29 9.94 20.37
N GLY A 142 -7.04 9.02 19.75
CA GLY A 142 -7.42 7.77 20.41
C GLY A 142 -6.25 6.82 20.62
N PHE A 143 -5.33 6.72 19.65
CA PHE A 143 -4.11 5.93 19.78
C PHE A 143 -3.19 6.44 20.89
N ARG A 144 -3.08 7.76 21.06
CA ARG A 144 -2.34 8.38 22.17
C ARG A 144 -2.83 7.86 23.51
N THR A 145 -4.14 7.69 23.70
CA THR A 145 -4.70 7.11 24.92
C THR A 145 -4.20 5.68 25.14
N VAL A 146 -4.14 4.87 24.08
CA VAL A 146 -3.57 3.50 24.14
C VAL A 146 -2.10 3.53 24.55
N LEU A 147 -1.31 4.45 23.98
CA LEU A 147 0.11 4.61 24.31
C LEU A 147 0.32 5.06 25.76
N VAL A 148 -0.49 6.01 26.25
CA VAL A 148 -0.45 6.49 27.64
C VAL A 148 -0.74 5.36 28.63
N GLU A 149 -1.72 4.51 28.34
CA GLU A 149 -1.96 3.33 29.19
C GLU A 149 -0.80 2.33 29.10
N LYS A 150 -0.22 2.13 27.91
CA LYS A 150 0.89 1.20 27.74
C LYS A 150 2.16 1.64 28.48
N VAL A 151 2.46 2.93 28.53
CA VAL A 151 3.69 3.44 29.18
C VAL A 151 3.70 3.22 30.70
N LYS A 152 2.52 3.05 31.31
CA LYS A 152 2.35 2.72 32.74
C LYS A 152 2.74 1.28 33.09
N ASP A 153 2.98 0.41 32.12
CA ASP A 153 3.39 -0.97 32.35
C ASP A 153 4.82 -1.02 32.92
N ASP A 154 4.96 -1.42 34.18
CA ASP A 154 6.23 -1.49 34.90
C ASP A 154 7.21 -2.52 34.33
N LYS A 155 6.73 -3.46 33.50
CA LYS A 155 7.58 -4.47 32.87
C LYS A 155 8.26 -3.97 31.60
N LEU A 156 7.89 -2.79 31.09
CA LEU A 156 8.51 -2.24 29.89
C LEU A 156 9.91 -1.70 30.18
N PRO A 157 10.92 -2.06 29.37
CA PRO A 157 12.24 -1.45 29.46
C PRO A 157 12.19 0.07 29.28
N TRP A 158 13.08 0.79 29.98
CA TRP A 158 13.13 2.25 29.98
C TRP A 158 13.22 2.85 28.57
N TYR A 159 14.05 2.28 27.69
CA TYR A 159 14.23 2.77 26.32
C TYR A 159 12.96 2.62 25.48
N TYR A 160 12.14 1.60 25.77
CA TYR A 160 10.86 1.43 25.09
C TYR A 160 9.84 2.44 25.60
N LYS A 161 9.79 2.68 26.93
CA LYS A 161 8.96 3.75 27.51
C LYS A 161 9.28 5.12 26.92
N GLU A 162 10.57 5.45 26.73
CA GLU A 162 10.99 6.69 26.08
C GLU A 162 10.51 6.80 24.62
N GLN A 163 10.55 5.70 23.86
CA GLN A 163 10.03 5.69 22.48
C GLN A 163 8.52 5.94 22.46
N LEU A 164 7.76 5.30 23.35
CA LEU A 164 6.31 5.54 23.48
C LEU A 164 6.03 7.00 23.90
N GLN A 165 6.80 7.55 24.84
CA GLN A 165 6.64 8.92 25.30
C GLN A 165 6.90 9.94 24.17
N LYS A 166 7.92 9.73 23.34
CA LYS A 166 8.17 10.56 22.15
C LYS A 166 6.99 10.57 21.19
N ALA A 167 6.38 9.40 20.94
CA ALA A 167 5.18 9.32 20.10
C ALA A 167 3.98 10.04 20.73
N ILE A 168 3.75 9.88 22.04
CA ILE A 168 2.70 10.58 22.79
C ILE A 168 2.86 12.10 22.67
N ASP A 169 4.06 12.61 22.91
CA ASP A 169 4.37 14.04 22.89
C ASP A 169 4.25 14.61 21.47
N GLY A 170 4.75 13.88 20.47
CA GLY A 170 4.63 14.25 19.05
C GLY A 170 3.18 14.33 18.57
N ILE A 171 2.33 13.38 18.96
CA ILE A 171 0.89 13.41 18.67
C ILE A 171 0.22 14.59 19.40
N LYS A 172 0.51 14.77 20.70
CA LYS A 172 -0.07 15.84 21.51
C LYS A 172 0.28 17.23 20.99
N ALA A 173 1.51 17.42 20.53
CA ALA A 173 1.99 18.69 19.96
C ALA A 173 1.49 18.93 18.52
N GLY A 174 0.84 17.95 17.88
CA GLY A 174 0.43 18.04 16.48
C GLY A 174 1.59 17.98 15.48
N ILE A 175 2.77 17.55 15.92
CA ILE A 175 3.95 17.33 15.07
C ILE A 175 3.74 16.08 14.21
N ILE A 176 3.17 15.02 14.81
CA ILE A 176 2.81 13.80 14.11
C ILE A 176 1.37 13.91 13.61
N GLY A 177 1.18 13.71 12.31
CA GLY A 177 -0.10 13.80 11.63
C GLY A 177 -0.18 12.90 10.40
N PHE A 178 -1.12 13.18 9.49
CA PHE A 178 -1.45 12.30 8.37
C PHE A 178 -0.32 12.11 7.34
N LYS A 179 0.64 13.04 7.25
CA LYS A 179 1.76 12.99 6.30
C LYS A 179 3.01 12.30 6.84
N ASN A 180 3.08 12.08 8.15
CA ASN A 180 4.24 11.51 8.83
C ASN A 180 3.81 10.50 9.91
N LEU A 181 2.74 9.73 9.63
CA LEU A 181 2.24 8.66 10.52
C LEU A 181 3.34 7.68 10.94
N ARG A 182 4.35 7.48 10.08
CA ARG A 182 5.53 6.67 10.36
C ARG A 182 6.26 7.06 11.65
N GLU A 183 6.29 8.34 12.00
CA GLU A 183 6.96 8.80 13.22
C GLU A 183 6.32 8.23 14.51
N ALA A 184 5.00 8.01 14.51
CA ALA A 184 4.32 7.33 15.62
C ALA A 184 4.41 5.80 15.52
N THR A 185 4.40 5.26 14.30
CA THR A 185 4.08 3.85 14.05
C THR A 185 5.29 2.97 13.76
N PHE A 186 6.45 3.50 13.38
CA PHE A 186 7.63 2.69 13.03
C PHE A 186 8.06 1.71 14.14
N SER A 187 8.05 2.16 15.40
CA SER A 187 8.36 1.31 16.57
C SER A 187 7.12 0.75 17.28
N THR A 188 5.92 1.10 16.81
CA THR A 188 4.65 0.75 17.45
C THR A 188 3.64 0.15 16.47
N GLY A 189 4.09 -0.31 15.30
CA GLY A 189 3.23 -0.69 14.16
C GLY A 189 2.20 -1.73 14.54
N LYS A 190 2.61 -2.76 15.27
CA LYS A 190 1.71 -3.78 15.84
C LYS A 190 0.66 -3.20 16.81
N PHE A 191 1.04 -2.26 17.67
CA PHE A 191 0.09 -1.60 18.58
C PHE A 191 -0.91 -0.74 17.81
N PHE A 192 -0.43 0.00 16.82
CA PHE A 192 -1.28 0.82 15.98
C PHE A 192 -2.27 -0.04 15.18
N SER A 193 -1.81 -1.09 14.50
CA SER A 193 -2.68 -2.05 13.81
C SER A 193 -3.71 -2.68 14.74
N ASN A 194 -3.32 -3.09 15.95
CA ASN A 194 -4.26 -3.65 16.93
C ASN A 194 -5.32 -2.64 17.37
N TYR A 195 -4.94 -1.37 17.54
CA TYR A 195 -5.89 -0.32 17.86
C TYR A 195 -6.87 -0.10 16.70
N ILE A 196 -6.41 -0.03 15.44
CA ILE A 196 -7.30 0.09 14.27
C ILE A 196 -8.21 -1.14 14.13
N LYS A 197 -7.69 -2.36 14.38
CA LYS A 197 -8.52 -3.59 14.48
C LYS A 197 -9.59 -3.46 15.55
N SER A 198 -9.29 -2.90 16.73
CA SER A 198 -10.28 -2.72 17.80
C SER A 198 -11.40 -1.74 17.45
N LEU A 199 -11.17 -0.87 16.46
CA LEU A 199 -12.21 0.01 15.90
C LEU A 199 -13.07 -0.69 14.84
N GLY A 200 -12.81 -1.96 14.51
CA GLY A 200 -13.60 -2.75 13.58
C GLY A 200 -13.15 -2.70 12.12
N TYR A 201 -11.90 -2.28 11.86
CA TYR A 201 -11.34 -2.22 10.50
C TYR A 201 -10.38 -3.39 10.22
N ASP A 202 -10.36 -3.81 8.96
CA ASP A 202 -9.50 -4.86 8.41
C ASP A 202 -8.12 -4.36 7.98
N GLY A 203 -7.94 -3.04 8.01
CA GLY A 203 -6.75 -2.36 7.54
C GLY A 203 -6.90 -0.85 7.59
N LEU A 204 -5.98 -0.14 6.93
CA LEU A 204 -6.01 1.31 6.79
C LEU A 204 -5.57 1.75 5.40
N ILE A 205 -5.94 2.99 5.05
CA ILE A 205 -5.41 3.70 3.90
C ILE A 205 -4.70 4.96 4.41
N ALA A 206 -3.45 5.17 4.02
CA ALA A 206 -2.68 6.36 4.35
C ALA A 206 -2.06 6.97 3.09
N LEU A 207 -1.63 8.23 3.18
CA LEU A 207 -0.72 8.82 2.19
C LEU A 207 0.71 8.62 2.70
N GLU A 208 1.55 7.99 1.89
CA GLU A 208 2.98 7.87 2.13
C GLU A 208 3.75 8.64 1.05
N GLY A 209 4.93 9.12 1.40
CA GLY A 209 5.75 9.96 0.53
C GLY A 209 7.17 10.10 1.03
N GLY A 210 8.02 10.70 0.20
CA GLY A 210 9.42 10.95 0.55
C GLY A 210 10.38 9.77 0.31
N GLU A 211 9.95 8.73 -0.39
CA GLU A 211 10.77 7.55 -0.72
C GLU A 211 11.72 7.73 -1.93
N GLY A 212 11.99 8.99 -2.31
CA GLY A 212 12.80 9.35 -3.48
C GLY A 212 12.03 9.32 -4.80
N ASN A 213 12.76 9.58 -5.90
CA ASN A 213 12.17 9.76 -7.24
C ASN A 213 11.52 8.50 -7.83
N ASP A 214 11.91 7.31 -7.34
CA ASP A 214 11.48 6.03 -7.90
C ASP A 214 10.06 5.64 -7.45
N VAL A 215 9.61 6.07 -6.26
CA VAL A 215 8.30 5.71 -5.68
C VAL A 215 7.37 6.92 -5.59
N GLY A 216 7.89 8.11 -5.21
CA GLY A 216 7.11 9.33 -5.07
C GLY A 216 6.02 9.26 -3.98
N ASP A 217 5.14 10.26 -3.97
CA ASP A 217 3.95 10.27 -3.10
C ASP A 217 2.91 9.29 -3.66
N HIS A 218 2.36 8.45 -2.79
CA HIS A 218 1.40 7.41 -3.15
C HIS A 218 0.44 7.12 -2.00
N ASP A 219 -0.65 6.43 -2.30
CA ASP A 219 -1.49 5.84 -1.27
C ASP A 219 -0.99 4.46 -0.87
N THR A 220 -1.11 4.17 0.41
CA THR A 220 -0.76 2.89 1.01
C THR A 220 -2.01 2.26 1.57
N TYR A 221 -2.38 1.09 1.03
CA TYR A 221 -3.37 0.19 1.61
C TYR A 221 -2.62 -0.85 2.42
N LEU A 222 -2.80 -0.78 3.73
CA LEU A 222 -2.26 -1.77 4.65
C LEU A 222 -3.40 -2.72 5.03
N ILE A 223 -3.30 -3.98 4.60
CA ILE A 223 -4.28 -5.03 4.92
C ILE A 223 -3.72 -5.88 6.05
N PHE A 224 -4.40 -5.94 7.18
CA PHE A 224 -3.84 -6.57 8.37
C PHE A 224 -3.92 -8.10 8.38
N ASP A 225 -4.79 -8.66 7.56
CA ASP A 225 -4.97 -10.10 7.41
C ASP A 225 -4.57 -10.50 5.99
N PRO A 226 -3.41 -11.14 5.79
CA PRO A 226 -2.95 -11.57 4.48
C PRO A 226 -3.92 -12.50 3.76
N GLU A 227 -4.75 -13.27 4.49
CA GLU A 227 -5.72 -14.20 3.89
C GLU A 227 -6.87 -13.48 3.17
N LYS A 228 -7.10 -12.20 3.47
CA LYS A 228 -8.09 -11.36 2.77
C LYS A 228 -7.60 -10.84 1.42
N VAL A 229 -6.36 -11.14 1.04
CA VAL A 229 -5.76 -10.72 -0.22
C VAL A 229 -5.66 -11.90 -1.18
N LYS A 230 -6.18 -11.71 -2.39
CA LYS A 230 -6.00 -12.65 -3.49
C LYS A 230 -4.96 -12.11 -4.48
N ILE A 231 -3.93 -12.90 -4.77
CA ILE A 231 -3.02 -12.64 -5.89
C ILE A 231 -3.72 -13.07 -7.19
N ASN A 232 -3.90 -12.13 -8.12
CA ASN A 232 -4.54 -12.40 -9.41
C ASN A 232 -3.53 -12.68 -10.51
N SER A 233 -2.40 -11.97 -10.49
CA SER A 233 -1.32 -12.19 -11.44
C SER A 233 0.01 -11.69 -10.92
N GLU A 234 1.09 -12.32 -11.39
CA GLU A 234 2.48 -11.93 -11.19
C GLU A 234 3.08 -11.55 -12.56
N GLN A 235 3.89 -10.49 -12.59
CA GLN A 235 4.60 -10.08 -13.80
C GLN A 235 5.99 -9.53 -13.49
N LYS A 236 6.99 -10.08 -14.17
CA LYS A 236 8.35 -9.50 -14.19
C LYS A 236 8.33 -8.18 -14.94
N ILE A 237 9.00 -7.18 -14.40
CA ILE A 237 9.14 -5.84 -14.98
C ILE A 237 10.55 -5.68 -15.55
N SER A 238 10.68 -4.96 -16.66
CA SER A 238 12.00 -4.64 -17.22
C SER A 238 12.78 -3.75 -16.25
N LYS A 239 14.09 -3.99 -16.09
CA LYS A 239 14.96 -3.19 -15.21
C LYS A 239 15.16 -1.76 -15.69
#